data_AF-A0A5N6PQ84-F1
#
_entry.id   AF-A0A5N6PQ84-F1
#
_cell.length_a   1.000
_cell.length_b   1.000
_cell.length_c   1.000
_cell.angle_alpha   90.00
_cell.angle_beta   90.00
_cell.angle_gamma   90.00
#
_symmetry.space_group_name_H-M   'P 1'
#
loop_
_entity.id
_entity.type
_entity.pdbx_description
1 polymer ?
#
loop_
_entity_poly.entity_id
_entity_poly.type
_entity_poly.pdbx_seq_one_letter_code
_entity_poly.pdbx_strand_id
1 'polypeptide(L)'
;MATPLRRLGSHSNKAHRSVIHQLVSRFSTDALSVEYKSGEIGMVSGIPQEHLRRRVLIYSPARTASQQGAGKVGKWKINFMSTQKWENPLMGWTSTGDPYANVGDSALSFSSEADAKAFAERHGWDYTVKKHQTPLLKAKAYADNFKWKGPPKSTEN
;
A
#
# COMPACT_ATOMS: atom_id res chain seq x y z
N MET A 1 -32.41 -2.68 -47.55
CA MET A 1 -32.73 -1.28 -47.95
C MET A 1 -34.13 -0.96 -47.45
N ALA A 2 -34.27 0.02 -46.54
CA ALA A 2 -35.44 0.89 -46.32
C ALA A 2 -35.33 1.54 -44.92
N THR A 3 -34.96 2.83 -44.91
CA THR A 3 -34.91 3.72 -43.75
C THR A 3 -36.25 4.45 -43.62
N PRO A 4 -36.84 4.60 -42.42
CA PRO A 4 -37.83 5.65 -42.19
C PRO A 4 -37.22 6.89 -41.51
N LEU A 5 -37.70 8.03 -41.97
CA LEU A 5 -37.26 9.41 -41.71
C LEU A 5 -37.53 9.90 -40.28
N ARG A 6 -36.69 10.87 -39.89
CA ARG A 6 -36.69 11.65 -38.64
C ARG A 6 -38.00 12.44 -38.42
N ARG A 7 -38.41 12.58 -37.16
CA ARG A 7 -39.21 13.71 -36.68
C ARG A 7 -38.46 14.43 -35.55
N LEU A 8 -38.09 15.68 -35.81
CA LEU A 8 -37.56 16.64 -34.84
C LEU A 8 -38.71 17.11 -33.95
N GLY A 9 -38.58 16.92 -32.65
CA GLY A 9 -39.43 17.51 -31.62
C GLY A 9 -38.55 18.22 -30.60
N SER A 10 -38.44 19.53 -30.72
CA SER A 10 -37.82 20.42 -29.74
C SER A 10 -38.76 20.53 -28.53
N HIS A 11 -38.36 20.01 -27.38
CA HIS A 11 -38.99 20.31 -26.09
C HIS A 11 -37.91 20.89 -25.18
N SER A 12 -37.86 22.22 -25.13
CA SER A 12 -37.07 22.99 -24.19
C SER A 12 -37.78 23.02 -22.84
N ASN A 13 -37.43 22.10 -21.94
CA ASN A 13 -37.73 22.26 -20.52
C ASN A 13 -36.53 22.92 -19.83
N LYS A 14 -36.70 24.20 -19.51
CA LYS A 14 -35.76 25.01 -18.75
C LYS A 14 -35.55 24.38 -17.36
N ALA A 15 -34.29 24.08 -17.04
CA ALA A 15 -33.87 23.64 -15.74
C ALA A 15 -33.90 24.82 -14.75
N HIS A 16 -34.78 24.77 -13.75
CA HIS A 16 -34.59 25.53 -12.52
C HIS A 16 -33.64 24.73 -11.62
N ARG A 17 -32.33 24.95 -11.82
CA ARG A 17 -31.30 24.49 -10.88
C ARG A 17 -31.45 25.30 -9.58
N SER A 18 -31.76 24.63 -8.49
CA SER A 18 -31.72 25.20 -7.15
C SER A 18 -30.28 25.64 -6.82
N VAL A 19 -30.11 26.92 -6.48
CA VAL A 19 -28.82 27.59 -6.21
C VAL A 19 -28.36 27.44 -4.75
N ILE A 20 -29.07 26.68 -3.93
CA ILE A 20 -28.79 26.60 -2.49
C ILE A 20 -28.01 25.34 -2.15
N HIS A 21 -26.70 25.33 -2.44
CA HIS A 21 -25.70 24.50 -1.76
C HIS A 21 -24.26 25.07 -1.90
N GLN A 22 -24.11 26.38 -2.07
CA GLN A 22 -22.79 27.03 -2.23
C GLN A 22 -22.18 27.63 -0.95
N LEU A 23 -22.68 27.29 0.25
CA LEU A 23 -22.21 27.91 1.50
C LEU A 23 -21.73 26.93 2.58
N VAL A 24 -21.12 25.80 2.19
CA VAL A 24 -20.44 24.92 3.17
C VAL A 24 -18.97 24.60 2.87
N SER A 25 -18.35 25.18 1.83
CA SER A 25 -16.90 24.98 1.59
C SER A 25 -15.99 26.04 2.22
N ARG A 26 -16.50 26.87 3.15
CA ARG A 26 -15.74 28.01 3.71
C ARG A 26 -14.65 27.62 4.72
N PHE A 27 -14.51 26.33 5.04
CA PHE A 27 -13.35 25.84 5.80
C PHE A 27 -12.70 24.68 5.03
N SER A 28 -12.17 24.97 3.84
CA SER A 28 -11.26 24.03 3.19
C SER A 28 -9.94 24.04 3.94
N THR A 29 -9.68 23.00 4.73
CA THR A 29 -8.40 22.73 5.41
C THR A 29 -7.23 22.62 4.44
N ASP A 30 -7.51 22.48 3.13
CA ASP A 30 -6.52 22.32 2.07
C ASP A 30 -5.71 23.61 1.82
N ALA A 31 -6.20 24.77 2.24
CA ALA A 31 -5.53 26.07 2.05
C ALA A 31 -4.50 26.41 3.17
N LEU A 32 -4.40 25.58 4.21
CA LEU A 32 -3.33 25.64 5.22
C LEU A 32 -2.29 24.55 4.97
N SER A 33 -1.87 24.38 3.71
CA SER A 33 -0.71 23.54 3.37
C SER A 33 0.54 24.22 3.94
N VAL A 34 0.80 24.00 5.22
CA VAL A 34 2.10 24.29 5.82
C VAL A 34 3.10 23.43 5.07
N GLU A 35 3.91 24.05 4.21
CA GLU A 35 5.07 23.42 3.62
C GLU A 35 6.04 23.05 4.75
N TYR A 36 5.89 21.83 5.26
CA TYR A 36 6.87 21.26 6.18
C TYR A 36 8.12 20.92 5.39
N LYS A 37 9.27 21.45 5.81
CA LYS A 37 10.52 20.96 5.22
C LYS A 37 10.74 19.53 5.69
N SER A 38 11.27 18.71 4.80
CA SER A 38 11.59 17.31 5.09
C SER A 38 12.44 17.20 6.35
N GLY A 39 12.01 16.37 7.30
CA GLY A 39 12.71 16.16 8.58
C GLY A 39 12.37 17.11 9.73
N GLU A 40 11.67 18.23 9.51
CA GLU A 40 11.32 19.17 10.59
C GLU A 40 10.43 18.51 11.66
N ILE A 41 9.47 17.67 11.24
CA ILE A 41 8.57 16.98 12.17
C ILE A 41 9.34 15.93 12.99
N GLY A 42 10.35 15.29 12.40
CA GLY A 42 11.23 14.36 13.11
C GLY A 42 11.93 15.02 14.30
N MET A 43 12.44 16.24 14.10
CA MET A 43 13.11 17.01 15.16
C MET A 43 12.17 17.41 16.31
N VAL A 44 10.93 17.77 15.99
CA VAL A 44 9.93 18.20 16.99
C VAL A 44 9.31 17.02 17.74
N SER A 45 9.31 15.83 17.13
CA SER A 45 8.65 14.63 17.69
C SER A 45 9.32 14.02 18.94
N GLY A 46 10.46 14.55 19.39
CA GLY A 46 11.18 14.05 20.56
C GLY A 46 11.92 12.73 20.34
N ILE A 47 12.04 12.27 19.08
CA ILE A 47 12.81 11.10 18.72
C ILE A 47 14.31 11.41 18.86
N PRO A 48 15.10 10.59 19.58
CA PRO A 48 16.55 10.77 19.65
C PRO A 48 17.21 10.78 18.27
N GLN A 49 18.21 11.65 18.08
CA GLN A 49 18.88 11.86 16.79
C GLN A 49 19.48 10.57 16.19
N GLU A 50 19.90 9.64 17.06
CA GLU A 50 20.42 8.33 16.67
C GLU A 50 19.39 7.51 15.87
N HIS A 51 18.12 7.57 16.24
CA HIS A 51 17.06 6.84 15.57
C HIS A 51 16.52 7.56 14.33
N LEU A 52 16.74 8.86 14.19
CA LEU A 52 16.37 9.61 12.98
C LEU A 52 17.29 9.28 11.78
N ARG A 53 18.57 8.96 12.04
CA ARG A 53 19.55 8.64 10.98
C ARG A 53 19.45 7.21 10.43
N ARG A 54 18.52 6.40 10.94
CA ARG A 54 18.42 5.00 10.53
C ARG A 54 17.76 4.89 9.17
N ARG A 55 18.21 3.91 8.38
CA ARG A 55 17.55 3.56 7.12
C ARG A 55 16.30 2.72 7.37
N VAL A 56 15.22 3.07 6.69
CA VAL A 56 13.94 2.37 6.75
C VAL A 56 13.59 1.72 5.41
N LEU A 57 12.85 0.63 5.47
CA LEU A 57 12.42 -0.11 4.28
C LEU A 57 10.90 -0.03 4.16
N ILE A 58 10.42 0.63 3.13
CA ILE A 58 8.99 0.70 2.80
C ILE A 58 8.64 -0.50 1.93
N TYR A 59 7.69 -1.31 2.37
CA TYR A 59 7.30 -2.52 1.66
C TYR A 59 5.83 -2.88 1.93
N SER A 60 5.23 -3.62 1.00
CA SER A 60 4.00 -4.36 1.28
C SER A 60 4.36 -5.79 1.67
N PRO A 61 3.90 -6.29 2.83
CA PRO A 61 4.13 -7.68 3.23
C PRO A 61 3.64 -8.66 2.17
N ALA A 62 4.45 -9.69 1.91
CA ALA A 62 4.04 -10.79 1.07
C ALA A 62 2.97 -11.63 1.77
N ARG A 63 2.19 -12.38 0.98
CA ARG A 63 1.25 -13.35 1.53
C ARG A 63 2.00 -14.44 2.32
N THR A 64 1.53 -14.78 3.51
CA THR A 64 2.05 -15.92 4.29
C THR A 64 1.96 -17.19 3.45
N ALA A 65 3.09 -17.83 3.14
CA ALA A 65 3.14 -19.00 2.25
C ALA A 65 2.28 -20.17 2.74
N SER A 66 2.19 -20.37 4.06
CA SER A 66 1.38 -21.43 4.68
C SER A 66 -0.13 -21.19 4.57
N GLN A 67 -0.58 -19.97 4.24
CA GLN A 67 -2.00 -19.61 4.15
C GLN A 67 -2.37 -19.15 2.73
N GLN A 68 -3.61 -19.41 2.32
CA GLN A 68 -4.07 -18.99 0.99
C GLN A 68 -4.75 -17.61 0.97
N GLY A 69 -5.16 -17.09 2.13
CA GLY A 69 -5.87 -15.81 2.23
C GLY A 69 -5.01 -14.59 1.87
N ALA A 70 -5.60 -13.62 1.15
CA ALA A 70 -4.93 -12.40 0.70
C ALA A 70 -5.26 -11.15 1.53
N GLY A 71 -6.03 -11.26 2.62
CA GLY A 71 -6.55 -10.09 3.35
C GLY A 71 -5.50 -9.19 4.00
N LYS A 72 -4.28 -9.69 4.25
CA LYS A 72 -3.16 -8.91 4.80
C LYS A 72 -2.27 -8.26 3.72
N VAL A 73 -2.48 -8.62 2.45
CA VAL A 73 -1.70 -8.11 1.31
C VAL A 73 -2.23 -6.73 0.90
N GLY A 74 -1.36 -5.86 0.39
CA GLY A 74 -1.73 -4.52 -0.10
C GLY A 74 -1.71 -3.42 0.96
N LYS A 75 -1.45 -3.76 2.23
CA LYS A 75 -1.10 -2.77 3.25
C LYS A 75 0.39 -2.46 3.18
N TRP A 76 0.73 -1.19 3.22
CA TRP A 76 2.12 -0.74 3.21
C TRP A 76 2.64 -0.58 4.64
N LYS A 77 3.88 -0.97 4.87
CA LYS A 77 4.53 -0.88 6.18
C LYS A 77 5.92 -0.30 6.03
N ILE A 78 6.39 0.31 7.12
CA ILE A 78 7.76 0.79 7.25
C ILE A 78 8.49 -0.18 8.18
N ASN A 79 9.46 -0.90 7.65
CA ASN A 79 10.35 -1.75 8.44
C ASN A 79 11.56 -0.95 8.89
N PHE A 80 11.75 -0.90 10.21
CA PHE A 80 12.97 -0.42 10.82
C PHE A 80 13.93 -1.61 10.93
N MET A 81 15.07 -1.58 10.23
CA MET A 81 16.04 -2.67 10.32
C MET A 81 16.50 -2.83 11.78
N SER A 82 16.14 -3.94 12.42
CA SER A 82 16.41 -4.14 13.84
C SER A 82 17.89 -4.28 14.11
N THR A 83 18.39 -3.60 15.14
CA THR A 83 19.81 -3.60 15.51
C THR A 83 20.25 -4.95 16.06
N GLN A 84 19.94 -5.23 17.32
CA GLN A 84 20.46 -6.39 18.05
C GLN A 84 19.39 -6.93 18.99
N LYS A 85 19.18 -8.23 18.93
CA LYS A 85 18.39 -9.00 19.89
C LYS A 85 19.32 -10.00 20.56
N TRP A 86 19.24 -10.16 21.87
CA TRP A 86 20.07 -11.07 22.65
C TRP A 86 19.23 -11.91 23.60
N GLU A 87 19.82 -12.99 24.11
CA GLU A 87 19.21 -13.85 25.11
C GLU A 87 19.40 -13.26 26.52
N ASN A 88 18.33 -13.20 27.31
CA ASN A 88 18.40 -12.81 28.71
C ASN A 88 19.04 -13.94 29.54
N PRO A 89 20.17 -13.70 30.23
CA PRO A 89 20.92 -14.75 30.93
C PRO A 89 20.15 -15.43 32.08
N LEU A 90 19.10 -14.81 32.60
CA LEU A 90 18.30 -15.38 33.70
C LEU A 90 17.21 -16.35 33.19
N MET A 91 16.41 -15.91 32.22
CA MET A 91 15.19 -16.62 31.78
C MET A 91 15.26 -17.18 30.35
N GLY A 92 16.28 -16.82 29.57
CA GLY A 92 16.41 -17.22 28.16
C GLY A 92 15.50 -16.46 27.17
N TRP A 93 14.81 -15.39 27.62
CA TRP A 93 13.93 -14.61 26.75
C TRP A 93 14.71 -13.70 25.80
N THR A 94 14.11 -13.38 24.64
CA THR A 94 14.70 -12.43 23.69
C THR A 94 14.55 -10.99 24.19
N SER A 95 15.65 -10.38 24.58
CA SER A 95 15.76 -8.97 24.94
C SER A 95 16.23 -8.13 23.75
N THR A 96 15.83 -6.85 23.72
CA THR A 96 16.23 -5.88 22.70
C THR A 96 16.42 -4.51 23.32
N GLY A 97 17.38 -3.74 22.80
CA GLY A 97 17.60 -2.33 23.17
C GLY A 97 16.99 -1.34 22.16
N ASP A 98 16.47 -1.82 21.02
CA ASP A 98 15.89 -0.96 19.98
C ASP A 98 14.41 -0.64 20.27
N PRO A 99 14.02 0.64 20.48
CA PRO A 99 12.62 1.00 20.73
C PRO A 99 11.71 0.79 19.52
N TYR A 100 12.25 0.80 18.30
CA TYR A 100 11.47 0.63 17.07
C TYR A 100 11.29 -0.82 16.65
N ALA A 101 11.84 -1.77 17.41
CA ALA A 101 11.82 -3.19 17.07
C ALA A 101 10.42 -3.75 16.79
N ASN A 102 9.37 -3.21 17.43
CA ASN A 102 8.00 -3.69 17.31
C ASN A 102 7.05 -2.70 16.59
N VAL A 103 7.43 -1.41 16.53
CA VAL A 103 6.55 -0.32 16.06
C VAL A 103 6.26 -0.47 14.56
N GLY A 104 7.27 -0.80 13.76
CA GLY A 104 7.13 -0.94 12.30
C GLY A 104 6.18 -2.07 11.89
N ASP A 105 6.21 -3.19 12.61
CA ASP A 105 5.40 -4.35 12.26
C ASP A 105 3.97 -4.27 12.81
N SER A 106 3.79 -3.71 14.01
CA SER A 106 2.51 -3.78 14.74
C SER A 106 1.60 -2.57 14.54
N ALA A 107 2.18 -1.36 14.48
CA ALA A 107 1.40 -0.12 14.62
C ALA A 107 1.39 0.76 13.36
N LEU A 108 2.41 0.68 12.51
CA LEU A 108 2.54 1.55 11.34
C LEU A 108 2.13 0.84 10.05
N SER A 109 0.85 0.96 9.70
CA SER A 109 0.31 0.49 8.43
C SER A 109 -0.33 1.62 7.64
N PHE A 110 -0.03 1.67 6.35
CA PHE A 110 -0.48 2.68 5.40
C PHE A 110 -1.35 2.05 4.31
N SER A 111 -2.24 2.87 3.74
CA SER A 111 -3.08 2.51 2.58
C SER A 111 -2.30 2.49 1.28
N SER A 112 -1.39 3.44 1.09
CA SER A 112 -0.65 3.60 -0.16
C SER A 112 0.87 3.71 0.05
N GLU A 113 1.61 3.46 -1.02
CA GLU A 113 3.06 3.66 -1.05
C GLU A 113 3.42 5.14 -0.85
N ALA A 114 2.63 6.04 -1.44
CA ALA A 114 2.84 7.48 -1.37
C ALA A 114 2.67 8.01 0.06
N ASP A 115 1.67 7.53 0.79
CA ASP A 115 1.44 7.91 2.20
C ASP A 115 2.63 7.49 3.08
N ALA A 116 3.16 6.29 2.84
CA ALA A 116 4.32 5.78 3.57
C ALA A 116 5.59 6.59 3.26
N LYS A 117 5.82 6.97 2.00
CA LYS A 117 6.92 7.85 1.60
C LYS A 117 6.80 9.22 2.23
N ALA A 118 5.64 9.85 2.12
CA ALA A 118 5.38 11.17 2.70
C ALA A 118 5.53 11.15 4.23
N PHE A 119 5.19 10.04 4.90
CA PHE A 119 5.44 9.88 6.33
C PHE A 119 6.95 9.81 6.65
N ALA A 120 7.71 9.01 5.92
CA ALA A 120 9.16 8.91 6.10
C ALA A 120 9.87 10.25 5.82
N GLU A 121 9.48 10.98 4.78
CA GLU A 121 10.05 12.28 4.41
C GLU A 121 9.75 13.36 5.44
N ARG A 122 8.53 13.39 5.98
CA ARG A 122 8.15 14.31 7.08
C ARG A 122 9.02 14.11 8.31
N HIS A 123 9.34 12.85 8.65
CA HIS A 123 10.20 12.52 9.78
C HIS A 123 11.70 12.55 9.46
N GLY A 124 12.08 12.71 8.19
CA GLY A 124 13.48 12.80 7.76
C GLY A 124 14.22 11.48 7.80
N TRP A 125 13.52 10.36 7.63
CA TRP A 125 14.15 9.03 7.55
C TRP A 125 14.60 8.71 6.14
N ASP A 126 15.82 8.18 6.03
CA ASP A 126 16.33 7.63 4.77
C ASP A 126 15.58 6.34 4.43
N TYR A 127 14.85 6.33 3.31
CA TYR A 127 14.01 5.18 2.96
C TYR A 127 14.45 4.48 1.68
N THR A 128 14.22 3.17 1.63
CA THR A 128 14.28 2.36 0.40
C THR A 128 12.93 1.71 0.18
N VAL A 129 12.45 1.68 -1.07
CA VAL A 129 11.14 1.12 -1.39
C VAL A 129 11.27 -0.21 -2.11
N LYS A 130 10.62 -1.25 -1.56
CA LYS A 130 10.41 -2.52 -2.24
C LYS A 130 9.06 -2.53 -2.92
N LYS A 131 9.08 -2.73 -4.24
CA LYS A 131 7.88 -2.84 -5.07
C LYS A 131 6.98 -3.97 -4.57
N HIS A 132 5.67 -3.70 -4.52
CA HIS A 132 4.66 -4.72 -4.21
C HIS A 132 4.65 -5.82 -5.29
N GLN A 133 4.82 -7.07 -4.86
CA GLN A 133 4.81 -8.24 -5.73
C GLN A 133 3.40 -8.82 -5.79
N THR A 134 2.73 -8.64 -6.91
CA THR A 134 1.38 -9.19 -7.14
C THR A 134 1.49 -10.50 -7.93
N PRO A 135 0.85 -11.60 -7.50
CA PRO A 135 0.86 -12.84 -8.25
C PRO A 135 0.12 -12.68 -9.58
N LEU A 136 0.68 -13.28 -10.64
CA LEU A 136 0.02 -13.33 -11.94
C LEU A 136 -1.16 -14.31 -11.91
N LEU A 137 -2.36 -13.84 -12.23
CA LEU A 137 -3.55 -14.66 -12.37
C LEU A 137 -3.48 -15.45 -13.67
N LYS A 138 -3.18 -16.75 -13.57
CA LYS A 138 -3.14 -17.66 -14.72
C LYS A 138 -4.55 -18.19 -14.99
N ALA A 139 -4.96 -18.16 -16.26
CA ALA A 139 -6.15 -18.88 -16.70
C ALA A 139 -5.96 -20.38 -16.45
N LYS A 140 -6.91 -21.01 -15.78
CA LYS A 140 -6.93 -22.44 -15.49
C LYS A 140 -8.30 -22.98 -15.87
N ALA A 141 -8.37 -23.91 -16.81
CA ALA A 141 -9.59 -24.63 -17.13
C ALA A 141 -9.50 -26.06 -16.61
N TYR A 142 -10.55 -26.55 -15.95
CA TYR A 142 -10.57 -27.94 -15.47
C TYR A 142 -10.49 -28.96 -16.62
N ALA A 143 -10.98 -28.60 -17.81
CA ALA A 143 -10.87 -29.40 -19.03
C ALA A 143 -9.41 -29.68 -19.44
N ASP A 144 -8.47 -28.79 -19.09
CA ASP A 144 -7.05 -28.99 -19.40
C ASP A 144 -6.47 -30.24 -18.72
N ASN A 145 -7.07 -30.69 -17.61
CA ASN A 145 -6.67 -31.91 -16.92
C ASN A 145 -6.88 -33.17 -17.78
N PHE A 146 -7.84 -33.15 -18.71
CA PHE A 146 -8.23 -34.29 -19.55
C PHE A 146 -7.90 -34.08 -21.03
N LYS A 147 -7.06 -33.10 -21.36
CA LYS A 147 -6.66 -32.84 -22.74
C LYS A 147 -5.91 -34.05 -23.31
N TRP A 148 -6.33 -34.52 -24.48
CA TRP A 148 -5.66 -35.59 -25.21
C TRP A 148 -4.16 -35.27 -25.41
N LYS A 149 -3.28 -36.14 -24.90
CA LYS A 149 -1.82 -35.94 -24.90
C LYS A 149 -1.11 -36.48 -26.15
N GLY A 150 -1.87 -37.00 -27.12
CA GLY A 150 -1.33 -37.70 -28.27
C GLY A 150 -1.02 -39.18 -27.99
N PRO A 151 -0.68 -39.95 -29.02
CA PRO A 151 -0.20 -41.32 -28.87
C PRO A 151 1.11 -41.35 -28.06
N PRO A 152 1.43 -42.48 -27.39
CA PRO A 152 2.67 -42.61 -26.64
C PRO A 152 3.87 -42.40 -27.58
N LYS A 153 4.80 -41.53 -27.17
CA LYS A 153 6.05 -41.33 -27.92
C LYS A 153 6.86 -42.61 -27.81
N SER A 154 7.21 -43.24 -28.93
CA SER A 154 8.19 -44.33 -28.96
C SER A 154 9.53 -43.76 -28.48
N THR A 155 9.97 -44.21 -27.32
CA THR A 155 11.32 -43.98 -26.82
C THR A 155 12.28 -44.75 -27.73
N GLU A 156 12.82 -44.09 -28.75
CA GLU A 156 14.04 -44.56 -29.40
C GLU A 156 15.20 -44.24 -28.45
N ASN A 157 15.94 -45.29 -28.07
CA ASN A 157 17.18 -45.22 -27.30
C ASN A 157 18.31 -44.61 -28.12
#